data_AF-X0T7X8-F1
#
_entry.id   AF-X0T7X8-F1
#
_cell.length_a   1.000
_cell.length_b   1.000
_cell.length_c   1.000
_cell.angle_alpha   90.00
_cell.angle_beta   90.00
_cell.angle_gamma   90.00
#
_symmetry.space_group_name_H-M   'P 1'
#
loop_
_entity.id
_entity.type
_entity.pdbx_description
1 polymer ?
#
loop_
_entity_poly.entity_id
_entity_poly.type
_entity_poly.pdbx_seq_one_letter_code
_entity_poly.pdbx_strand_id
1 'polypeptide(L)'
;EKECLEKERLEKKRIENQKMENKLFPSNSLFMIPSWGDLLGYPTLGMYAHHQVSRIVSDTVIFLTGYDYSIEIERGTLHFLFGLGYYFLKFELESGKYITDNRILTGLILSDFAYDHMATSANVTLEDDQDVIIAEKVIKVPVDLSYKSENHKTFIKGALMRNIFIPHKDIFLEMMETIRNSDSYQIAKDGHKLLSTHWNFYNQILVSDKMKGKSDLSYLDSAAGLNGIVFAADQQLEETLSPENLTIIESKINSLKSLYTSLEFDPMYLFSILENA
;
A
#
# COMPACT_ATOMS: atom_id res chain seq x y z
N GLU A 1 -31.80 29.83 -24.77
CA GLU A 1 -32.22 28.96 -23.65
C GLU A 1 -31.49 27.61 -23.65
N LYS A 2 -31.57 26.80 -24.72
CA LYS A 2 -30.80 25.54 -24.84
C LYS A 2 -29.27 25.70 -24.71
N GLU A 3 -28.68 26.71 -25.35
CA GLU A 3 -27.22 27.00 -25.20
C GLU A 3 -26.83 27.42 -23.78
N CYS A 4 -27.75 28.02 -23.02
CA CYS A 4 -27.48 28.44 -21.64
C CYS A 4 -27.45 27.22 -20.70
N LEU A 5 -28.40 26.30 -20.88
CA LEU A 5 -28.45 25.01 -20.20
C LEU A 5 -27.24 24.11 -20.53
N GLU A 6 -26.78 24.14 -21.78
CA GLU A 6 -25.61 23.36 -22.20
C GLU A 6 -24.31 23.91 -21.62
N LYS A 7 -24.15 25.24 -21.57
CA LYS A 7 -23.02 25.90 -20.88
C LYS A 7 -23.02 25.65 -19.37
N GLU A 8 -24.17 25.73 -18.70
CA GLU A 8 -24.25 25.40 -17.26
C GLU A 8 -23.90 23.94 -16.98
N ARG A 9 -24.31 23.02 -17.85
CA ARG A 9 -23.97 21.59 -17.71
C ARG A 9 -22.47 21.34 -17.92
N LEU A 10 -21.86 22.00 -18.90
CA LEU A 10 -20.41 21.94 -19.14
C LEU A 10 -19.61 22.56 -17.98
N GLU A 11 -20.08 23.69 -17.43
CA GLU A 11 -19.43 24.36 -16.30
C GLU A 11 -19.55 23.52 -15.01
N LYS A 12 -20.72 22.92 -14.74
CA LYS A 12 -20.87 21.96 -13.63
C LYS A 12 -19.96 20.76 -13.79
N LYS A 13 -19.88 20.19 -14.98
CA LYS A 13 -18.99 19.05 -15.28
C LYS A 13 -17.51 19.43 -15.11
N ARG A 14 -17.13 20.66 -15.49
CA ARG A 14 -15.79 21.21 -15.28
C ARG A 14 -15.47 21.41 -13.79
N ILE A 15 -16.41 21.94 -13.01
CA ILE A 15 -16.26 22.13 -11.56
C ILE A 15 -16.22 20.77 -10.83
N GLU A 16 -17.01 19.79 -11.25
CA GLU A 16 -16.96 18.42 -10.74
C GLU A 16 -15.64 17.74 -11.08
N ASN A 17 -15.14 17.88 -12.30
CA ASN A 17 -13.83 17.39 -12.70
C ASN A 17 -12.71 18.07 -11.89
N GLN A 18 -12.75 19.39 -11.70
CA GLN A 18 -11.79 20.10 -10.83
C GLN A 18 -11.88 19.65 -9.36
N LYS A 19 -13.08 19.33 -8.86
CA LYS A 19 -13.24 18.76 -7.51
C LYS A 19 -12.70 17.34 -7.41
N MET A 20 -12.77 16.54 -8.47
CA MET A 20 -12.17 15.20 -8.54
C MET A 20 -10.64 15.26 -8.70
N GLU A 21 -10.10 16.24 -9.43
CA GLU A 21 -8.66 16.53 -9.52
C GLU A 21 -8.08 16.92 -8.15
N ASN A 22 -8.83 17.69 -7.35
CA ASN A 22 -8.40 18.16 -6.02
C ASN A 22 -8.40 17.11 -4.90
N LYS A 23 -8.68 15.83 -5.18
CA LYS A 23 -8.67 14.74 -4.18
C LYS A 23 -7.41 13.88 -4.18
N LEU A 24 -6.43 14.19 -5.04
CA LEU A 24 -5.13 13.53 -5.02
C LEU A 24 -4.20 14.26 -4.04
N PHE A 25 -3.90 13.63 -2.91
CA PHE A 25 -3.12 14.23 -1.84
C PHE A 25 -1.70 13.67 -1.82
N PRO A 26 -0.65 14.49 -1.94
CA PRO A 26 0.72 14.00 -1.82
C PRO A 26 0.93 13.46 -0.40
N SER A 27 1.42 12.23 -0.32
CA SER A 27 1.59 11.48 0.93
C SER A 27 2.95 10.80 0.87
N ASN A 28 4.01 11.48 1.28
CA ASN A 28 5.35 10.89 1.36
C ASN A 28 5.56 10.33 2.77
N SER A 29 5.12 9.09 3.00
CA SER A 29 5.20 8.45 4.30
C SER A 29 5.58 6.97 4.18
N LEU A 30 6.20 6.45 5.22
CA LEU A 30 6.20 5.03 5.49
C LEU A 30 4.84 4.68 6.09
N PHE A 31 4.10 3.83 5.40
CA PHE A 31 2.84 3.28 5.85
C PHE A 31 2.99 1.77 6.03
N MET A 32 2.54 1.22 7.15
CA MET A 32 2.65 -0.19 7.41
C MET A 32 1.44 -0.71 8.18
N ILE A 33 0.93 -1.86 7.75
CA ILE A 33 -0.07 -2.66 8.46
C ILE A 33 0.67 -3.90 8.98
N PRO A 34 0.89 -4.02 10.30
CA PRO A 34 1.66 -5.12 10.88
C PRO A 34 1.11 -6.51 10.53
N SER A 35 -0.21 -6.67 10.55
CA SER A 35 -0.92 -7.88 10.14
C SER A 35 -2.18 -7.54 9.36
N TRP A 36 -2.21 -7.99 8.10
CA TRP A 36 -3.33 -7.80 7.20
C TRP A 36 -4.59 -8.53 7.68
N GLY A 37 -4.47 -9.79 8.07
CA GLY A 37 -5.57 -10.61 8.58
C GLY A 37 -6.16 -10.07 9.88
N ASP A 38 -5.34 -9.54 10.80
CA ASP A 38 -5.82 -8.90 12.03
C ASP A 38 -6.56 -7.58 11.75
N LEU A 39 -6.08 -6.79 10.78
CA LEU A 39 -6.80 -5.60 10.33
C LEU A 39 -8.21 -5.95 9.82
N LEU A 40 -8.32 -7.01 9.03
CA LEU A 40 -9.58 -7.52 8.48
C LEU A 40 -10.50 -8.17 9.53
N GLY A 41 -9.97 -8.53 10.71
CA GLY A 41 -10.69 -9.16 11.81
C GLY A 41 -10.98 -10.65 11.61
N TYR A 42 -10.61 -11.23 10.48
CA TYR A 42 -10.77 -12.66 10.18
C TYR A 42 -9.57 -13.16 9.34
N PRO A 43 -8.71 -14.05 9.88
CA PRO A 43 -7.58 -14.57 9.13
C PRO A 43 -8.07 -15.54 8.05
N THR A 44 -8.12 -15.10 6.80
CA THR A 44 -8.24 -16.03 5.66
C THR A 44 -6.93 -16.80 5.55
N LEU A 45 -6.91 -18.10 5.87
CA LEU A 45 -5.68 -18.89 5.70
C LEU A 45 -5.38 -19.14 4.21
N GLY A 46 -6.41 -19.49 3.44
CA GLY A 46 -6.31 -19.72 2.00
C GLY A 46 -5.56 -21.01 1.64
N MET A 47 -5.13 -21.08 0.38
CA MET A 47 -4.40 -22.21 -0.19
C MET A 47 -3.05 -21.73 -0.73
N TYR A 48 -2.04 -22.61 -0.66
CA TYR A 48 -0.74 -22.37 -1.29
C TYR A 48 -0.29 -23.64 -2.01
N ALA A 49 0.00 -23.54 -3.31
CA ALA A 49 0.37 -24.69 -4.15
C ALA A 49 -0.57 -25.91 -3.97
N HIS A 50 -1.89 -25.68 -3.96
CA HIS A 50 -2.94 -26.68 -3.71
C HIS A 50 -2.96 -27.34 -2.32
N HIS A 51 -2.20 -26.80 -1.35
CA HIS A 51 -2.24 -27.24 0.05
C HIS A 51 -2.93 -26.20 0.92
N GLN A 52 -3.72 -26.66 1.91
CA GLN A 52 -4.33 -25.79 2.90
C GLN A 52 -3.26 -25.18 3.80
N VAL A 53 -3.33 -23.88 3.99
CA VAL A 53 -2.46 -23.19 4.94
C VAL A 53 -2.96 -23.47 6.34
N SER A 54 -2.08 -23.98 7.20
CA SER A 54 -2.43 -24.33 8.59
C SER A 54 -2.44 -23.10 9.51
N ARG A 55 -1.49 -22.18 9.30
CA ARG A 55 -1.32 -20.98 10.12
C ARG A 55 -0.55 -19.91 9.36
N ILE A 56 -1.02 -18.66 9.48
CA ILE A 56 -0.25 -17.48 9.08
C ILE A 56 0.51 -16.99 10.31
N VAL A 57 1.82 -16.81 10.14
CA VAL A 57 2.74 -16.34 11.19
C VAL A 57 3.00 -14.85 11.04
N SER A 58 3.04 -14.35 9.80
CA SER A 58 3.20 -12.94 9.47
C SER A 58 2.54 -12.65 8.13
N ASP A 59 1.81 -11.55 8.02
CA ASP A 59 1.14 -11.08 6.81
C ASP A 59 1.22 -9.55 6.73
N THR A 60 2.44 -9.04 6.77
CA THR A 60 2.74 -7.61 6.90
C THR A 60 2.63 -6.91 5.55
N VAL A 61 1.98 -5.75 5.52
CA VAL A 61 1.91 -4.88 4.34
C VAL A 61 2.71 -3.61 4.63
N ILE A 62 3.68 -3.28 3.78
CA ILE A 62 4.49 -2.07 3.88
C ILE A 62 4.36 -1.27 2.60
N PHE A 63 4.21 0.05 2.72
CA PHE A 63 4.17 0.99 1.61
C PHE A 63 5.11 2.17 1.88
N LEU A 64 5.91 2.52 0.86
CA LEU A 64 6.51 3.83 0.73
C LEU A 64 5.57 4.65 -0.15
N THR A 65 4.70 5.44 0.50
CA THR A 65 3.57 6.12 -0.16
C THR A 65 4.05 7.31 -0.97
N GLY A 66 3.30 7.64 -2.02
CA GLY A 66 3.48 8.87 -2.80
C GLY A 66 2.20 9.71 -2.87
N TYR A 67 1.04 9.07 -3.04
CA TYR A 67 -0.24 9.75 -3.13
C TYR A 67 -1.35 8.96 -2.43
N ASP A 68 -2.26 9.71 -1.81
CA ASP A 68 -3.51 9.21 -1.27
C ASP A 68 -4.67 9.78 -2.09
N TYR A 69 -5.74 9.01 -2.28
CA TYR A 69 -6.96 9.45 -2.94
C TYR A 69 -8.18 8.91 -2.19
N SER A 70 -9.27 9.66 -2.13
CA SER A 70 -10.49 9.17 -1.47
C SER A 70 -11.73 9.51 -2.27
N ILE A 71 -12.63 8.54 -2.42
CA ILE A 71 -13.87 8.69 -3.16
C ILE A 71 -15.04 8.16 -2.36
N GLU A 72 -16.13 8.92 -2.35
CA GLU A 72 -17.40 8.48 -1.80
C GLU A 72 -18.11 7.62 -2.84
N ILE A 73 -18.59 6.46 -2.40
CA ILE A 73 -19.38 5.52 -3.17
C ILE A 73 -20.66 5.17 -2.39
N GLU A 74 -21.60 4.45 -3.02
CA GLU A 74 -22.92 4.21 -2.43
C GLU A 74 -22.89 3.53 -1.05
N ARG A 75 -21.82 2.80 -0.72
CA ARG A 75 -21.69 2.08 0.56
C ARG A 75 -20.53 2.58 1.42
N GLY A 76 -20.14 3.85 1.30
CA GLY A 76 -19.13 4.48 2.15
C GLY A 76 -18.04 5.17 1.36
N THR A 77 -16.85 5.28 1.92
CA THR A 77 -15.66 5.84 1.26
C THR A 77 -14.67 4.72 0.91
N LEU A 78 -14.01 4.89 -0.23
CA LEU A 78 -12.79 4.16 -0.55
C LEU A 78 -11.59 5.09 -0.49
N HIS A 79 -10.60 4.66 0.28
CA HIS A 79 -9.31 5.29 0.40
C HIS A 79 -8.30 4.48 -0.39
N PHE A 80 -7.66 5.13 -1.35
CA PHE A 80 -6.57 4.57 -2.13
C PHE A 80 -5.26 5.13 -1.61
N LEU A 81 -4.28 4.28 -1.39
CA LEU A 81 -2.88 4.67 -1.18
C LEU A 81 -2.05 4.12 -2.34
N PHE A 82 -1.20 4.95 -2.93
CA PHE A 82 -0.34 4.59 -4.05
C PHE A 82 1.13 4.80 -3.70
N GLY A 83 1.98 3.86 -4.12
CA GLY A 83 3.40 3.90 -3.78
C GLY A 83 4.13 2.60 -4.12
N LEU A 84 5.28 2.39 -3.47
CA LEU A 84 6.01 1.12 -3.52
C LEU A 84 5.51 0.25 -2.37
N GLY A 85 4.60 -0.67 -2.68
CA GLY A 85 4.01 -1.59 -1.71
C GLY A 85 4.61 -2.98 -1.75
N TYR A 86 4.65 -3.63 -0.59
CA TYR A 86 5.19 -4.95 -0.40
C TYR A 86 4.34 -5.72 0.61
N TYR A 87 3.73 -6.81 0.18
CA TYR A 87 2.99 -7.73 1.02
C TYR A 87 3.85 -8.95 1.31
N PHE A 88 4.26 -9.09 2.57
CA PHE A 88 5.10 -10.18 3.05
C PHE A 88 4.26 -11.24 3.77
N LEU A 89 4.50 -12.50 3.43
CA LEU A 89 3.83 -13.64 4.02
C LEU A 89 4.84 -14.60 4.62
N LYS A 90 4.59 -15.04 5.85
CA LYS A 90 5.23 -16.20 6.47
C LYS A 90 4.14 -17.09 7.03
N PHE A 91 4.08 -18.34 6.59
CA PHE A 91 3.00 -19.25 6.96
C PHE A 91 3.49 -20.70 7.05
N GLU A 92 2.64 -21.57 7.58
CA GLU A 92 2.90 -23.00 7.73
C GLU A 92 1.90 -23.81 6.91
N LEU A 93 2.37 -24.77 6.12
CA LEU A 93 1.50 -25.83 5.56
C LEU A 93 1.28 -26.96 6.57
N GLU A 94 2.34 -27.26 7.32
CA GLU A 94 2.35 -28.23 8.41
C GLU A 94 3.12 -27.60 9.58
N SER A 95 2.77 -28.00 10.81
CA SER A 95 3.37 -27.41 12.02
C SER A 95 4.90 -27.48 11.98
N GLY A 96 5.55 -26.32 12.15
CA GLY A 96 7.01 -26.19 12.15
C GLY A 96 7.67 -26.12 10.76
N LYS A 97 6.92 -26.25 9.66
CA LYS A 97 7.41 -26.05 8.29
C LYS A 97 6.98 -24.69 7.77
N TYR A 98 7.87 -23.71 7.92
CA TYR A 98 7.62 -22.33 7.50
C TYR A 98 7.95 -22.13 6.02
N ILE A 99 7.06 -21.44 5.33
CA ILE A 99 7.24 -20.93 3.96
C ILE A 99 7.13 -19.42 4.02
N THR A 100 7.99 -18.74 3.27
CA THR A 100 7.92 -17.30 3.03
C THR A 100 7.50 -17.05 1.59
N ASP A 101 6.62 -16.10 1.38
CA ASP A 101 6.19 -15.64 0.06
C ASP A 101 5.96 -14.12 0.11
N ASN A 102 5.93 -13.47 -1.05
CA ASN A 102 5.70 -12.03 -1.11
C ASN A 102 4.98 -11.60 -2.39
N ARG A 103 4.31 -10.45 -2.34
CA ARG A 103 3.69 -9.81 -3.51
C ARG A 103 4.04 -8.32 -3.55
N ILE A 104 4.53 -7.89 -4.70
CA ILE A 104 4.75 -6.47 -5.02
C ILE A 104 3.40 -5.79 -5.29
N LEU A 105 3.16 -4.66 -4.65
CA LEU A 105 1.96 -3.86 -4.79
C LEU A 105 2.30 -2.44 -5.28
N THR A 106 1.40 -1.83 -6.04
CA THR A 106 1.51 -0.42 -6.44
C THR A 106 0.39 0.44 -5.85
N GLY A 107 -0.61 -0.18 -5.21
CA GLY A 107 -1.60 0.52 -4.43
C GLY A 107 -2.34 -0.37 -3.44
N LEU A 108 -3.07 0.29 -2.55
CA LEU A 108 -3.89 -0.30 -1.49
C LEU A 108 -5.28 0.35 -1.54
N ILE A 109 -6.33 -0.46 -1.47
CA ILE A 109 -7.73 -0.01 -1.44
C ILE A 109 -8.32 -0.35 -0.07
N LEU A 110 -8.56 0.69 0.73
CA LEU A 110 -9.14 0.61 2.06
C LEU A 110 -10.58 1.12 2.03
N SER A 111 -11.50 0.32 2.52
CA SER A 111 -12.87 0.74 2.78
C SER A 111 -13.01 1.27 4.20
N ASP A 112 -14.11 1.97 4.48
CA ASP A 112 -14.39 2.59 5.78
C ASP A 112 -14.15 1.65 6.96
N PHE A 113 -14.59 0.38 6.91
CA PHE A 113 -14.41 -0.53 8.05
C PHE A 113 -12.92 -0.77 8.38
N ALA A 114 -12.08 -0.90 7.35
CA ALA A 114 -10.65 -1.12 7.53
C ALA A 114 -9.99 0.17 8.04
N TYR A 115 -10.41 1.32 7.51
CA TYR A 115 -9.96 2.61 7.97
C TYR A 115 -10.34 2.86 9.44
N ASP A 116 -11.57 2.55 9.83
CA ASP A 116 -12.08 2.66 11.20
C ASP A 116 -11.33 1.74 12.16
N HIS A 117 -11.03 0.50 11.75
CA HIS A 117 -10.22 -0.42 12.54
C HIS A 117 -8.80 0.12 12.80
N MET A 118 -8.20 0.78 11.81
CA MET A 118 -6.91 1.45 12.00
C MET A 118 -7.04 2.68 12.91
N ALA A 119 -8.06 3.51 12.69
CA ALA A 119 -8.27 4.76 13.43
C ALA A 119 -8.62 4.53 14.91
N THR A 120 -9.26 3.41 15.23
CA THR A 120 -9.63 3.02 16.61
C THR A 120 -8.61 2.08 17.26
N SER A 121 -7.51 1.77 16.57
CA SER A 121 -6.46 0.90 17.08
C SER A 121 -5.76 1.53 18.29
N ALA A 122 -5.40 0.69 19.28
CA ALA A 122 -4.68 1.16 20.44
C ALA A 122 -3.28 1.67 20.04
N ASN A 123 -2.93 2.84 20.57
CA ASN A 123 -1.60 3.38 20.39
C ASN A 123 -0.56 2.52 21.12
N VAL A 124 0.57 2.29 20.48
CA VAL A 124 1.71 1.58 21.07
C VAL A 124 2.67 2.59 21.72
N THR A 125 2.88 3.74 21.08
CA THR A 125 3.74 4.84 21.56
C THR A 125 3.45 6.12 20.78
N LEU A 126 4.08 7.24 21.18
CA LEU A 126 3.99 8.55 20.52
C LEU A 126 2.56 9.12 20.45
N GLU A 127 1.73 8.87 21.47
CA GLU A 127 0.31 9.29 21.50
C GLU A 127 0.10 10.79 21.28
N ASP A 128 1.04 11.61 21.73
CA ASP A 128 0.97 13.07 21.61
C ASP A 128 1.52 13.61 20.27
N ASP A 129 2.12 12.77 19.41
CA ASP A 129 2.65 13.20 18.11
C ASP A 129 1.56 13.11 17.04
N GLN A 130 1.15 14.27 16.51
CA GLN A 130 0.07 14.34 15.52
C GLN A 130 0.44 13.75 14.15
N ASP A 131 1.73 13.71 13.83
CA ASP A 131 2.18 13.35 12.48
C ASP A 131 2.71 11.91 12.41
N VAL A 132 3.08 11.32 13.56
CA VAL A 132 3.62 9.98 13.66
C VAL A 132 2.65 9.08 14.40
N ILE A 133 2.08 8.11 13.67
CA ILE A 133 1.15 7.12 14.23
C ILE A 133 1.89 5.79 14.37
N ILE A 134 1.94 5.26 15.59
CA ILE A 134 2.40 3.89 15.87
C ILE A 134 1.33 3.23 16.73
N ALA A 135 0.40 2.55 16.08
CA ALA A 135 -0.69 1.81 16.68
C ALA A 135 -0.59 0.31 16.32
N GLU A 136 -1.36 -0.54 17.00
CA GLU A 136 -1.32 -1.99 16.80
C GLU A 136 -1.61 -2.41 15.35
N LYS A 137 -2.55 -1.72 14.69
CA LYS A 137 -3.03 -2.06 13.34
C LYS A 137 -2.46 -1.20 12.23
N VAL A 138 -1.85 -0.06 12.56
CA VAL A 138 -1.32 0.87 11.59
C VAL A 138 -0.11 1.62 12.12
N ILE A 139 0.86 1.77 11.24
CA ILE A 139 2.03 2.62 11.42
C ILE A 139 2.03 3.60 10.26
N LYS A 140 2.09 4.90 10.56
CA LYS A 140 2.23 5.96 9.56
C LYS A 140 3.27 6.95 10.03
N VAL A 141 4.33 7.12 9.24
CA VAL A 141 5.49 7.95 9.59
C VAL A 141 5.87 8.80 8.40
N PRO A 142 5.84 10.14 8.49
CA PRO A 142 6.32 11.02 7.43
C PRO A 142 7.80 10.73 7.15
N VAL A 143 8.18 10.72 5.87
CA VAL A 143 9.59 10.58 5.48
C VAL A 143 10.36 11.84 5.91
N ASP A 144 9.79 13.01 5.67
CA ASP A 144 10.36 14.29 6.10
C ASP A 144 9.96 14.63 7.54
N LEU A 145 10.94 14.65 8.44
CA LEU A 145 10.80 15.08 9.83
C LEU A 145 11.53 16.40 10.11
N SER A 146 11.99 17.12 9.07
CA SER A 146 12.85 18.31 9.18
C SER A 146 12.29 19.40 10.09
N TYR A 147 10.96 19.55 10.13
CA TYR A 147 10.24 20.52 10.95
C TYR A 147 10.23 20.20 12.45
N LYS A 148 10.59 18.97 12.87
CA LYS A 148 10.67 18.57 14.28
C LYS A 148 12.04 18.92 14.87
N SER A 149 12.10 19.19 16.19
CA SER A 149 13.36 19.46 16.88
C SER A 149 14.27 18.22 16.90
N GLU A 150 15.59 18.40 17.00
CA GLU A 150 16.55 17.28 17.00
C GLU A 150 16.29 16.27 18.14
N ASN A 151 16.01 16.76 19.35
CA ASN A 151 15.67 15.88 20.48
C ASN A 151 14.44 15.02 20.17
N HIS A 152 13.44 15.60 19.52
CA HIS A 152 12.20 14.92 19.18
C HIS A 152 12.40 13.93 18.02
N LYS A 153 13.21 14.28 17.02
CA LYS A 153 13.67 13.36 15.97
C LYS A 153 14.39 12.15 16.57
N THR A 154 15.30 12.36 17.52
CA THR A 154 16.01 11.27 18.20
C THR A 154 15.04 10.33 18.94
N PHE A 155 14.01 10.88 19.58
CA PHE A 155 12.98 10.07 20.24
C PHE A 155 12.17 9.23 19.24
N ILE A 156 11.71 9.86 18.15
CA ILE A 156 11.00 9.18 17.06
C ILE A 156 11.87 8.06 16.48
N LYS A 157 13.14 8.35 16.14
CA LYS A 157 14.10 7.35 15.66
C LYS A 157 14.21 6.15 16.59
N GLY A 158 14.38 6.39 17.89
CA GLY A 158 14.44 5.32 18.89
C GLY A 158 13.17 4.48 18.94
N ALA A 159 12.00 5.12 18.87
CA ALA A 159 10.71 4.45 18.85
C ALA A 159 10.51 3.60 17.59
N LEU A 160 10.86 4.13 16.41
CA LEU A 160 10.75 3.42 15.14
C LEU A 160 11.71 2.24 15.07
N MET A 161 12.97 2.42 15.52
CA MET A 161 13.94 1.33 15.55
C MET A 161 13.44 0.18 16.43
N ARG A 162 12.93 0.48 17.63
CA ARG A 162 12.47 -0.54 18.58
C ARG A 162 11.20 -1.25 18.15
N ASN A 163 10.21 -0.51 17.63
CA ASN A 163 8.87 -1.06 17.41
C ASN A 163 8.62 -1.51 15.96
N ILE A 164 9.43 -1.05 15.00
CA ILE A 164 9.17 -1.28 13.57
C ILE A 164 10.39 -1.93 12.91
N PHE A 165 11.54 -1.25 12.90
CA PHE A 165 12.66 -1.72 12.09
C PHE A 165 13.35 -2.96 12.66
N ILE A 166 13.55 -3.07 13.99
CA ILE A 166 14.15 -4.27 14.58
C ILE A 166 13.22 -5.49 14.45
N PRO A 167 11.92 -5.41 14.80
CA PRO A 167 11.01 -6.56 14.68
C PRO A 167 10.78 -7.02 13.25
N HIS A 168 10.80 -6.10 12.28
CA HIS A 168 10.50 -6.38 10.86
C HIS A 168 11.72 -6.25 9.95
N LYS A 169 12.94 -6.35 10.51
CA LYS A 169 14.20 -6.10 9.81
C LYS A 169 14.31 -6.86 8.50
N ASP A 170 14.09 -8.17 8.55
CA ASP A 170 14.26 -9.05 7.40
C ASP A 170 13.27 -8.69 6.28
N ILE A 171 12.05 -8.27 6.63
CA ILE A 171 11.01 -7.84 5.68
C ILE A 171 11.44 -6.56 4.97
N PHE A 172 11.96 -5.56 5.72
CA PHE A 172 12.46 -4.33 5.13
C PHE A 172 13.66 -4.56 4.21
N LEU A 173 14.59 -5.45 4.60
CA LEU A 173 15.73 -5.80 3.75
C LEU A 173 15.27 -6.47 2.45
N GLU A 174 14.37 -7.45 2.53
CA GLU A 174 13.82 -8.13 1.35
C GLU A 174 13.02 -7.17 0.45
N MET A 175 12.24 -6.26 1.04
CA MET A 175 11.54 -5.19 0.31
C MET A 175 12.52 -4.28 -0.43
N MET A 176 13.62 -3.85 0.21
CA MET A 176 14.61 -2.98 -0.41
C MET A 176 15.39 -3.69 -1.52
N GLU A 177 15.75 -4.97 -1.35
CA GLU A 177 16.32 -5.80 -2.42
C GLU A 177 15.35 -5.94 -3.59
N THR A 178 14.06 -6.16 -3.29
CA THR A 178 13.01 -6.18 -4.31
C THR A 178 12.93 -4.84 -5.03
N ILE A 179 12.95 -3.71 -4.31
CA ILE A 179 12.97 -2.36 -4.90
C ILE A 179 14.24 -2.11 -5.69
N ARG A 180 15.36 -2.80 -5.46
CA ARG A 180 16.56 -2.65 -6.30
C ARG A 180 16.52 -3.49 -7.58
N ASN A 181 15.73 -4.56 -7.60
CA ASN A 181 15.57 -5.40 -8.79
C ASN A 181 14.96 -4.58 -9.95
N SER A 182 15.60 -4.55 -11.11
CA SER A 182 15.10 -3.80 -12.29
C SER A 182 13.73 -4.27 -12.78
N ASP A 183 13.36 -5.53 -12.55
CA ASP A 183 12.11 -6.10 -13.06
C ASP A 183 10.92 -5.90 -12.11
N SER A 184 11.13 -5.33 -10.92
CA SER A 184 10.05 -5.01 -9.98
C SER A 184 9.42 -3.64 -10.24
N TYR A 185 8.15 -3.48 -9.83
CA TYR A 185 7.36 -2.24 -9.96
C TYR A 185 7.26 -1.68 -11.39
N GLN A 186 7.32 -2.54 -12.42
CA GLN A 186 7.28 -2.14 -13.83
C GLN A 186 5.86 -1.79 -14.29
N ILE A 187 5.29 -0.64 -13.88
CA ILE A 187 3.89 -0.27 -14.19
C ILE A 187 3.61 -0.23 -15.70
N ALA A 188 4.56 0.25 -16.50
CA ALA A 188 4.39 0.28 -17.96
C ALA A 188 4.15 -1.12 -18.56
N LYS A 189 4.79 -2.15 -18.00
CA LYS A 189 4.72 -3.55 -18.48
C LYS A 189 3.63 -4.36 -17.76
N ASP A 190 3.45 -4.13 -16.48
CA ASP A 190 2.65 -4.98 -15.58
C ASP A 190 1.31 -4.32 -15.21
N GLY A 191 1.19 -3.02 -15.42
CA GLY A 191 0.11 -2.20 -14.88
C GLY A 191 0.13 -2.14 -13.34
N HIS A 192 -1.01 -1.75 -12.76
CA HIS A 192 -1.16 -1.65 -11.32
C HIS A 192 -1.47 -2.99 -10.65
N LYS A 193 -1.05 -3.12 -9.39
CA LYS A 193 -1.26 -4.27 -8.51
C LYS A 193 -1.81 -3.73 -7.19
N LEU A 194 -3.10 -3.94 -6.93
CA LEU A 194 -3.83 -3.29 -5.84
C LEU A 194 -4.31 -4.32 -4.82
N LEU A 195 -3.86 -4.23 -3.57
CA LEU A 195 -4.44 -5.04 -2.49
C LEU A 195 -5.73 -4.38 -2.00
N SER A 196 -6.81 -5.14 -1.80
CA SER A 196 -8.14 -4.55 -1.61
C SER A 196 -8.92 -5.09 -0.43
N THR A 197 -9.61 -4.18 0.24
CA THR A 197 -10.69 -4.45 1.20
C THR A 197 -12.08 -4.07 0.64
N HIS A 198 -12.16 -3.61 -0.62
CA HIS A 198 -13.43 -3.27 -1.25
C HIS A 198 -14.33 -4.50 -1.36
N TRP A 199 -15.63 -4.34 -1.13
CA TRP A 199 -16.56 -5.49 -1.01
C TRP A 199 -16.61 -6.39 -2.26
N ASN A 200 -16.43 -5.84 -3.46
CA ASN A 200 -16.43 -6.64 -4.70
C ASN A 200 -15.15 -7.46 -4.84
N PHE A 201 -14.08 -7.04 -4.17
CA PHE A 201 -12.74 -7.61 -4.29
C PHE A 201 -12.10 -7.83 -2.91
N TYR A 202 -12.91 -8.26 -1.96
CA TYR A 202 -12.52 -8.28 -0.55
C TYR A 202 -11.40 -9.29 -0.33
N ASN A 203 -10.31 -8.82 0.29
CA ASN A 203 -9.11 -9.60 0.57
C ASN A 203 -8.50 -10.23 -0.70
N GLN A 204 -8.48 -9.48 -1.80
CA GLN A 204 -7.90 -9.89 -3.08
C GLN A 204 -6.85 -8.89 -3.55
N ILE A 205 -5.94 -9.37 -4.41
CA ILE A 205 -5.08 -8.49 -5.21
C ILE A 205 -5.70 -8.34 -6.59
N LEU A 206 -5.97 -7.10 -6.99
CA LEU A 206 -6.37 -6.75 -8.35
C LEU A 206 -5.10 -6.51 -9.17
N VAL A 207 -5.02 -7.14 -10.33
CA VAL A 207 -3.93 -6.94 -11.31
C VAL A 207 -4.48 -6.38 -12.61
N SER A 208 -3.59 -5.73 -13.37
CA SER A 208 -3.88 -5.23 -14.71
C SER A 208 -3.94 -6.34 -15.75
N ASP A 209 -4.73 -6.12 -16.79
CA ASP A 209 -4.82 -7.00 -17.95
C ASP A 209 -3.50 -7.08 -18.72
N LYS A 210 -2.60 -6.10 -18.55
CA LYS A 210 -1.24 -6.14 -19.11
C LYS A 210 -0.46 -7.38 -18.67
N MET A 211 -0.79 -7.99 -17.53
CA MET A 211 -0.14 -9.22 -17.06
C MET A 211 -0.59 -10.49 -17.80
N LYS A 212 -1.72 -10.49 -18.51
CA LYS A 212 -2.26 -11.69 -19.19
C LYS A 212 -1.32 -12.28 -20.25
N GLY A 213 -0.48 -11.44 -20.87
CA GLY A 213 0.43 -11.84 -21.95
C GLY A 213 1.82 -12.29 -21.49
N LYS A 214 2.08 -12.39 -20.19
CA LYS A 214 3.41 -12.74 -19.67
C LYS A 214 3.66 -14.24 -19.70
N SER A 215 4.92 -14.60 -19.98
CA SER A 215 5.39 -15.99 -19.95
C SER A 215 5.53 -16.53 -18.53
N ASP A 216 5.81 -15.65 -17.57
CA ASP A 216 5.87 -15.98 -16.14
C ASP A 216 4.61 -15.45 -15.44
N LEU A 217 3.78 -16.37 -14.99
CA LEU A 217 2.54 -16.12 -14.27
C LEU A 217 2.64 -16.47 -12.79
N SER A 218 3.84 -16.72 -12.26
CA SER A 218 4.07 -17.09 -10.84
C SER A 218 3.48 -16.08 -9.86
N TYR A 219 3.45 -14.80 -10.23
CA TYR A 219 2.78 -13.77 -9.43
C TYR A 219 1.28 -14.06 -9.21
N LEU A 220 0.61 -14.68 -10.19
CA LEU A 220 -0.81 -15.02 -10.15
C LEU A 220 -1.11 -16.30 -9.37
N ASP A 221 -0.07 -17.02 -8.92
CA ASP A 221 -0.25 -18.19 -8.09
C ASP A 221 -0.93 -17.81 -6.77
N SER A 222 -1.75 -18.74 -6.28
CA SER A 222 -2.47 -18.59 -5.02
C SER A 222 -1.53 -18.21 -3.89
N ALA A 223 -1.81 -17.07 -3.25
CA ALA A 223 -1.09 -16.59 -2.08
C ALA A 223 -1.87 -16.93 -0.80
N ALA A 224 -1.17 -17.42 0.22
CA ALA A 224 -1.72 -17.54 1.56
C ALA A 224 -2.27 -16.19 2.05
N GLY A 225 -3.26 -16.18 2.93
CA GLY A 225 -3.77 -14.91 3.47
C GLY A 225 -4.82 -14.23 2.60
N LEU A 226 -4.96 -14.60 1.32
CA LEU A 226 -5.80 -13.91 0.35
C LEU A 226 -6.89 -14.82 -0.23
N ASN A 227 -8.00 -14.20 -0.66
CA ASN A 227 -9.07 -14.87 -1.38
C ASN A 227 -8.74 -15.13 -2.86
N GLY A 228 -7.69 -14.49 -3.39
CA GLY A 228 -7.20 -14.71 -4.75
C GLY A 228 -6.62 -13.47 -5.40
N ILE A 229 -6.22 -13.64 -6.66
CA ILE A 229 -5.68 -12.58 -7.52
C ILE A 229 -6.57 -12.51 -8.76
N VAL A 230 -7.08 -11.31 -9.06
CA VAL A 230 -8.09 -11.10 -10.11
C VAL A 230 -7.71 -9.98 -11.07
N PHE A 231 -8.10 -10.13 -12.33
CA PHE A 231 -7.87 -9.13 -13.37
C PHE A 231 -8.96 -8.05 -13.34
N ALA A 232 -8.76 -7.01 -12.53
CA ALA A 232 -9.74 -5.94 -12.34
C ALA A 232 -9.11 -4.57 -12.03
N ALA A 233 -7.78 -4.45 -12.00
CA ALA A 233 -7.12 -3.21 -11.57
C ALA A 233 -7.41 -2.05 -12.54
N ASP A 234 -7.33 -2.31 -13.85
CA ASP A 234 -7.52 -1.28 -14.88
C ASP A 234 -8.95 -0.72 -14.82
N GLN A 235 -9.96 -1.61 -14.83
CA GLN A 235 -11.37 -1.20 -14.72
C GLN A 235 -11.62 -0.39 -13.45
N GLN A 236 -11.16 -0.88 -12.29
CA GLN A 236 -11.38 -0.21 -11.01
C GLN A 236 -10.75 1.20 -10.99
N LEU A 237 -9.56 1.35 -11.55
CA LEU A 237 -8.84 2.62 -11.60
C LEU A 237 -9.46 3.58 -12.61
N GLU A 238 -9.84 3.12 -13.81
CA GLU A 238 -10.49 3.94 -14.84
C GLU A 238 -11.89 4.44 -14.43
N GLU A 239 -12.63 3.64 -13.66
CA GLU A 239 -13.92 4.04 -13.10
C GLU A 239 -13.79 5.07 -11.96
N THR A 240 -12.62 5.11 -11.29
CA THR A 240 -12.41 5.90 -10.07
C THR A 240 -11.58 7.17 -10.29
N LEU A 241 -10.57 7.13 -11.17
CA LEU A 241 -9.56 8.16 -11.35
C LEU A 241 -9.57 8.68 -12.78
N SER A 242 -9.30 9.98 -12.95
CA SER A 242 -9.06 10.54 -14.27
C SER A 242 -7.77 9.98 -14.89
N PRO A 243 -7.66 9.91 -16.23
CA PRO A 243 -6.42 9.52 -16.90
C PRO A 243 -5.21 10.38 -16.51
N GLU A 244 -5.44 11.65 -16.22
CA GLU A 244 -4.42 12.60 -15.75
C GLU A 244 -3.90 12.20 -14.35
N ASN A 245 -4.81 11.91 -13.40
CA ASN A 245 -4.43 11.44 -12.07
C ASN A 245 -3.64 10.12 -12.13
N LEU A 246 -4.05 9.19 -12.99
CA LEU A 246 -3.32 7.94 -13.19
C LEU A 246 -1.89 8.21 -13.69
N THR A 247 -1.74 9.09 -14.69
CA THR A 247 -0.41 9.46 -15.20
C THR A 247 0.48 10.07 -14.10
N ILE A 248 -0.10 10.93 -13.25
CA ILE A 248 0.61 11.53 -12.11
C ILE A 248 1.04 10.47 -11.10
N ILE A 249 0.15 9.54 -10.76
CA ILE A 249 0.44 8.42 -9.83
C ILE A 249 1.54 7.52 -10.40
N GLU A 250 1.44 7.12 -11.66
CA GLU A 250 2.46 6.28 -12.32
C GLU A 250 3.84 6.97 -12.34
N SER A 251 3.87 8.25 -12.69
CA SER A 251 5.10 9.06 -12.67
C SER A 251 5.73 9.11 -11.28
N LYS A 252 4.91 9.28 -10.24
CA LYS A 252 5.39 9.31 -8.85
C LYS A 252 5.91 7.96 -8.39
N ILE A 253 5.25 6.85 -8.70
CA ILE A 253 5.74 5.51 -8.33
C ILE A 253 7.07 5.22 -9.02
N ASN A 254 7.21 5.56 -10.31
CA ASN A 254 8.47 5.43 -11.02
C ASN A 254 9.58 6.30 -10.42
N SER A 255 9.24 7.51 -9.97
CA SER A 255 10.18 8.41 -9.29
C SER A 255 10.63 7.84 -7.94
N LEU A 256 9.70 7.31 -7.13
CA LEU A 256 10.02 6.62 -5.87
C LEU A 256 10.91 5.42 -6.14
N LYS A 257 10.57 4.59 -7.13
CA LYS A 257 11.36 3.42 -7.53
C LYS A 257 12.79 3.82 -7.88
N SER A 258 12.98 4.86 -8.69
CA SER A 258 14.29 5.39 -9.06
C SER A 258 15.09 5.83 -7.82
N LEU A 259 14.46 6.64 -6.95
CA LEU A 259 15.06 7.14 -5.72
C LEU A 259 15.55 6.00 -4.82
N TYR A 260 14.65 5.10 -4.43
CA TYR A 260 14.95 4.00 -3.49
C TYR A 260 15.85 2.91 -4.10
N THR A 261 15.93 2.79 -5.43
CA THR A 261 16.92 1.92 -6.08
C THR A 261 18.35 2.45 -5.87
N SER A 262 18.53 3.77 -5.98
CA SER A 262 19.82 4.44 -5.80
C SER A 262 20.20 4.72 -4.34
N LEU A 263 19.26 4.49 -3.41
CA LEU A 263 19.43 4.85 -2.01
C LEU A 263 20.42 3.91 -1.32
N GLU A 264 21.50 4.47 -0.78
CA GLU A 264 22.38 3.79 0.15
C GLU A 264 21.75 3.81 1.54
N PHE A 265 21.68 2.65 2.20
CA PHE A 265 21.18 2.53 3.56
C PHE A 265 22.03 1.53 4.33
N ASP A 266 22.10 1.70 5.64
CA ASP A 266 22.78 0.77 6.54
C ASP A 266 21.80 -0.34 6.98
N PRO A 267 22.04 -1.62 6.64
CA PRO A 267 21.22 -2.74 7.11
C PRO A 267 21.14 -2.86 8.64
N MET A 268 22.07 -2.26 9.39
CA MET A 268 22.04 -2.20 10.86
C MET A 268 21.25 -1.01 11.39
N TYR A 269 20.97 0.00 10.55
CA TYR A 269 20.26 1.22 10.90
C TYR A 269 19.24 1.57 9.81
N LEU A 270 18.17 0.77 9.73
CA LEU A 270 17.15 0.89 8.69
C LEU A 270 16.41 2.23 8.68
N PHE A 271 16.48 3.03 9.75
CA PHE A 271 15.97 4.40 9.72
C PHE A 271 16.64 5.25 8.63
N SER A 272 17.86 4.92 8.18
CA SER A 272 18.50 5.60 7.06
C SER A 272 17.72 5.48 5.75
N ILE A 273 16.80 4.51 5.62
CA ILE A 273 15.86 4.42 4.48
C ILE A 273 15.00 5.68 4.41
N LEU A 274 14.59 6.23 5.55
CA LEU A 274 13.78 7.45 5.62
C LEU A 274 14.65 8.71 5.56
N GLU A 275 15.85 8.71 6.16
CA GLU A 275 16.71 9.91 6.16
C GLU A 275 17.31 10.24 4.80
N ASN A 276 17.57 9.21 3.99
CA ASN A 276 18.25 9.38 2.71
C ASN A 276 17.27 9.47 1.52
N ALA A 277 15.96 9.39 1.78
CA ALA A 277 14.90 9.46 0.77
C ALA A 277 14.33 10.88 0.64
#